data_AF-A0A6J1C661-F1
#
_entry.id   AF-A0A6J1C661-F1
#
_cell.length_a   1.000
_cell.length_b   1.000
_cell.length_c   1.000
_cell.angle_alpha   90.00
_cell.angle_beta   90.00
_cell.angle_gamma   90.00
#
_symmetry.space_group_name_H-M   'P 1'
#
loop_
_entity.id
_entity.type
_entity.pdbx_description
1 polymer ?
#
loop_
_entity_poly.entity_id
_entity_poly.type
_entity_poly.pdbx_seq_one_letter_code
_entity_poly.pdbx_strand_id
1 'polypeptide(L)'
;MQNENQQRVIRKAVSDLSKEIERVNLRNKNEVEEMMRSRVEEEEEVRQVECSCCGLKEECTAAYILEIQRRFAGKWVCGLCSEAVKERVLRFPNTPINEAINFHREFSHAFNTTTRLNPKLSLTTSMRKIARKSFDKRNSSPDSDFGSSTKLSRSISCDPRIRLND
;
A
#
# COMPACT_ATOMS: atom_id res chain seq x y z
N MET A 1 -61.42 -45.51 31.59
CA MET A 1 -61.16 -44.52 32.65
C MET A 1 -59.68 -44.37 33.03
N GLN A 2 -59.02 -45.31 33.73
CA GLN A 2 -57.60 -45.12 34.16
C GLN A 2 -56.62 -44.93 32.98
N ASN A 3 -56.75 -45.73 31.93
CA ASN A 3 -55.86 -45.70 30.75
C ASN A 3 -56.04 -44.42 29.89
N GLU A 4 -57.26 -43.87 29.82
CA GLU A 4 -57.55 -42.63 29.10
C GLU A 4 -57.02 -41.39 29.84
N ASN A 5 -57.09 -41.39 31.17
CA ASN A 5 -56.50 -40.33 31.99
C ASN A 5 -54.97 -40.34 31.86
N GLN A 6 -54.37 -41.53 31.85
CA GLN A 6 -52.93 -41.69 31.63
C GLN A 6 -52.49 -41.19 30.24
N GLN A 7 -53.25 -41.51 29.17
CA GLN A 7 -52.98 -40.96 27.84
C GLN A 7 -53.11 -39.43 27.78
N ARG A 8 -54.08 -38.83 28.48
CA ARG A 8 -54.24 -37.36 28.53
C ARG A 8 -53.07 -36.66 29.21
N VAL A 9 -52.56 -37.22 30.31
CA VAL A 9 -51.40 -36.67 31.03
C VAL A 9 -50.15 -36.68 30.15
N ILE A 10 -49.90 -37.77 29.43
CA ILE A 10 -48.76 -37.89 28.50
C ILE A 10 -48.85 -36.85 27.39
N ARG A 11 -50.02 -36.69 26.75
CA ARG A 11 -50.21 -35.70 25.68
C ARG A 11 -49.92 -34.28 26.16
N LYS A 12 -50.32 -33.94 27.39
CA LYS A 12 -50.03 -32.62 27.99
C LYS A 12 -48.52 -32.44 28.23
N ALA A 13 -47.87 -33.43 28.85
CA ALA A 13 -46.42 -33.39 29.09
C ALA A 13 -45.63 -33.25 27.78
N VAL A 14 -46.01 -33.99 26.74
CA VAL A 14 -45.40 -33.87 25.40
C VAL A 14 -45.61 -32.47 24.82
N SER A 15 -46.81 -31.90 24.93
CA SER A 15 -47.08 -30.54 24.46
C SER A 15 -46.26 -29.49 25.21
N ASP A 16 -46.14 -29.62 26.54
CA ASP A 16 -45.37 -28.70 27.38
C ASP A 16 -43.87 -28.78 27.07
N LEU A 17 -43.32 -30.00 26.89
CA LEU A 17 -41.95 -30.23 26.42
C LEU A 17 -41.71 -29.64 25.03
N SER A 18 -42.64 -29.84 24.09
CA SER A 18 -42.52 -29.32 22.74
C SER A 18 -42.46 -27.79 22.72
N LYS A 19 -43.27 -27.12 23.55
CA LYS A 19 -43.22 -25.66 23.71
C LYS A 19 -41.92 -25.20 24.36
N GLU A 20 -41.41 -25.94 25.32
CA GLU A 20 -40.13 -25.59 25.97
C GLU A 20 -38.95 -25.72 25.01
N ILE A 21 -38.93 -26.78 24.20
CA ILE A 21 -37.93 -26.96 23.12
C ILE A 21 -37.98 -25.77 22.14
N GLU A 22 -39.17 -25.35 21.74
CA GLU A 22 -39.34 -24.19 20.85
C GLU A 22 -38.81 -22.90 21.48
N ARG A 23 -39.08 -22.66 22.78
CA ARG A 23 -38.53 -21.50 23.51
C ARG A 23 -37.01 -21.53 23.59
N VAL A 24 -36.42 -22.69 23.90
CA VAL A 24 -34.96 -22.86 23.96
C VAL A 24 -34.34 -22.62 22.59
N ASN A 25 -34.94 -23.16 21.52
CA ASN A 25 -34.47 -22.93 20.15
C ASN A 25 -34.52 -21.45 19.77
N LEU A 26 -35.59 -20.74 20.16
CA LEU A 26 -35.72 -19.31 19.90
C LEU A 26 -34.67 -18.49 20.67
N ARG A 27 -34.40 -18.87 21.93
CA ARG A 27 -33.35 -18.23 22.74
C ARG A 27 -31.97 -18.45 22.10
N ASN A 28 -31.62 -19.69 21.77
CA ASN A 28 -30.34 -20.02 21.13
C ASN A 28 -30.19 -19.28 19.79
N LYS A 29 -31.27 -19.17 19.01
CA LYS A 29 -31.27 -18.42 17.75
C LYS A 29 -30.92 -16.95 17.99
N ASN A 30 -31.56 -16.30 18.97
CA ASN A 30 -31.29 -14.91 19.29
C ASN A 30 -29.83 -14.70 19.76
N GLU A 31 -29.30 -15.61 20.58
CA GLU A 31 -27.90 -15.56 21.05
C GLU A 31 -26.90 -15.65 19.89
N VAL A 32 -27.16 -16.51 18.91
CA VAL A 32 -26.33 -16.64 17.69
C VAL A 32 -26.44 -15.38 16.83
N GLU A 33 -27.63 -14.82 16.66
CA GLU A 33 -27.84 -13.57 15.90
C GLU A 33 -27.14 -12.37 16.55
N GLU A 34 -27.15 -12.29 17.89
CA GLU A 34 -26.45 -11.26 18.65
C GLU A 34 -24.92 -11.39 18.53
N MET A 35 -24.39 -12.62 18.63
CA MET A 35 -22.96 -12.89 18.43
C MET A 35 -22.51 -12.58 17.00
N MET A 36 -23.34 -12.87 16.00
CA MET A 36 -23.04 -12.54 14.60
C MET A 36 -23.05 -11.03 14.38
N ARG A 37 -24.01 -10.31 14.98
CA ARG A 37 -24.10 -8.85 14.89
C ARG A 37 -22.88 -8.18 15.51
N SER A 38 -22.46 -8.57 16.71
CA SER A 38 -21.31 -7.95 17.38
C SER A 38 -20.01 -8.14 16.58
N ARG A 39 -19.83 -9.31 15.95
CA ARG A 39 -18.70 -9.55 15.06
C ARG A 39 -18.73 -8.67 13.81
N VAL A 40 -19.90 -8.47 13.19
CA VAL A 40 -20.05 -7.58 12.03
C VAL A 40 -19.72 -6.14 12.43
N GLU A 41 -20.18 -5.69 13.60
CA GLU A 41 -19.86 -4.36 14.13
C GLU A 41 -18.35 -4.17 14.36
N GLU A 42 -17.64 -5.18 14.86
CA GLU A 42 -16.18 -5.14 14.99
C GLU A 42 -15.46 -5.12 13.63
N GLU A 43 -15.95 -5.88 12.64
CA GLU A 43 -15.37 -5.92 11.29
C GLU A 43 -15.58 -4.60 10.53
N GLU A 44 -16.73 -3.94 10.72
CA GLU A 44 -17.08 -2.63 10.15
C GLU A 44 -16.48 -1.44 10.92
N GLU A 45 -15.95 -1.67 12.13
CA GLU A 45 -15.31 -0.63 12.93
C GLU A 45 -14.20 0.08 12.13
N VAL A 46 -14.34 1.40 11.96
CA VAL A 46 -13.36 2.21 11.23
C VAL A 46 -12.27 2.68 12.19
N ARG A 47 -11.00 2.43 11.81
CA ARG A 47 -9.82 2.85 12.57
C ARG A 47 -8.90 3.69 11.69
N GLN A 48 -8.25 4.68 12.30
CA GLN A 48 -7.18 5.43 11.64
C GLN A 48 -5.87 4.65 11.73
N VAL A 49 -5.22 4.45 10.58
CA VAL A 49 -3.97 3.70 10.45
C VAL A 49 -2.96 4.46 9.62
N GLU A 50 -1.67 4.27 9.92
CA GLU A 50 -0.56 4.94 9.23
C GLU A 50 0.26 3.96 8.40
N CYS A 51 0.45 4.27 7.12
CA CYS A 51 1.22 3.44 6.20
C CYS A 51 2.68 3.34 6.64
N SER A 52 3.16 2.11 6.85
CA SER A 52 4.53 1.82 7.30
C SER A 52 5.63 2.25 6.31
N CYS A 53 5.28 2.51 5.05
CA CYS A 53 6.21 2.96 4.02
C CYS A 53 6.31 4.49 3.95
N CYS A 54 5.18 5.18 3.77
CA CYS A 54 5.17 6.60 3.40
C CYS A 54 4.60 7.54 4.48
N GLY A 55 4.07 7.00 5.59
CA GLY A 55 3.47 7.78 6.67
C GLY A 55 2.09 8.37 6.35
N LEU A 56 1.47 7.98 5.23
CA LEU A 56 0.11 8.41 4.91
C LEU A 56 -0.87 7.79 5.91
N LYS A 57 -1.75 8.62 6.49
CA LYS A 57 -2.83 8.17 7.38
C LYS A 57 -4.11 7.99 6.59
N GLU A 58 -4.78 6.86 6.81
CA GLU A 58 -6.03 6.48 6.16
C GLU A 58 -7.02 5.98 7.22
N GLU A 59 -8.31 6.19 6.98
CA GLU A 59 -9.39 5.59 7.77
C GLU A 59 -9.87 4.33 7.05
N CYS A 60 -9.83 3.19 7.72
CA CYS A 60 -10.11 1.89 7.13
C CYS A 60 -10.87 1.01 8.12
N THR A 61 -11.72 0.11 7.61
CA THR A 61 -12.39 -0.89 8.45
C THR A 61 -11.38 -1.85 9.07
N ALA A 62 -11.65 -2.35 10.28
CA ALA A 62 -10.78 -3.28 10.99
C ALA A 62 -10.54 -4.55 10.15
N ALA A 63 -11.58 -5.04 9.47
CA ALA A 63 -11.46 -6.18 8.55
C ALA A 63 -10.45 -5.93 7.43
N TYR A 64 -10.50 -4.76 6.78
CA TYR A 64 -9.58 -4.40 5.71
C TYR A 64 -8.14 -4.23 6.21
N ILE A 65 -7.96 -3.62 7.39
CA ILE A 65 -6.65 -3.49 8.03
C ILE A 65 -6.00 -4.86 8.24
N LEU A 66 -6.75 -5.82 8.80
CA LEU A 66 -6.27 -7.17 9.04
C LEU A 66 -5.95 -7.93 7.76
N GLU A 67 -6.75 -7.77 6.70
CA GLU A 67 -6.48 -8.38 5.39
C GLU A 67 -5.15 -7.90 4.80
N ILE A 68 -4.89 -6.60 4.83
CA ILE A 68 -3.63 -6.03 4.34
C ILE A 68 -2.46 -6.49 5.22
N GLN A 69 -2.58 -6.45 6.54
CA GLN A 69 -1.53 -6.93 7.44
C GLN A 69 -1.17 -8.41 7.19
N ARG A 70 -2.16 -9.27 6.92
CA ARG A 70 -1.90 -10.68 6.56
C ARG A 70 -1.09 -10.82 5.28
N ARG A 71 -1.30 -9.93 4.29
CA ARG A 71 -0.58 -9.94 3.01
C ARG A 71 0.82 -9.34 3.09
N PHE A 72 1.06 -8.39 3.98
CA PHE A 72 2.27 -7.56 4.02
C PHE A 72 3.08 -7.74 5.31
N ALA A 73 3.28 -9.00 5.73
CA ALA A 73 4.11 -9.36 6.88
C ALA A 73 3.73 -8.61 8.18
N GLY A 74 2.44 -8.51 8.46
CA GLY A 74 1.88 -7.85 9.64
C GLY A 74 1.87 -6.31 9.57
N LYS A 75 2.34 -5.72 8.47
CA LYS A 75 2.40 -4.25 8.33
C LYS A 75 1.22 -3.72 7.56
N TRP A 76 0.69 -2.58 8.01
CA TRP A 76 -0.24 -1.80 7.20
C TRP A 76 0.52 -1.03 6.11
N VAL A 77 0.00 -1.11 4.88
CA VAL A 77 0.55 -0.46 3.68
C VAL A 77 -0.62 0.12 2.88
N CYS A 78 -0.58 1.42 2.59
CA CYS A 78 -1.64 2.07 1.81
C CYS A 78 -1.73 1.50 0.39
N GLY A 79 -2.87 1.73 -0.28
CA GLY A 79 -3.15 1.16 -1.61
C GLY A 79 -2.04 1.37 -2.63
N LEU A 80 -1.47 2.57 -2.71
CA LEU A 80 -0.38 2.88 -3.65
C LEU A 80 0.95 2.18 -3.30
N CYS A 81 1.32 2.17 -2.02
CA CYS A 81 2.53 1.46 -1.59
C CYS A 81 2.37 -0.06 -1.73
N SER A 82 1.14 -0.58 -1.62
CA SER A 82 0.86 -2.00 -1.79
C SER A 82 1.18 -2.47 -3.21
N GLU A 83 0.80 -1.67 -4.23
CA GLU A 83 1.14 -1.95 -5.63
C GLU A 83 2.64 -1.83 -5.90
N ALA A 84 3.30 -0.84 -5.31
CA ALA A 84 4.75 -0.69 -5.44
C ALA A 84 5.53 -1.88 -4.84
N VAL A 85 5.08 -2.41 -3.70
CA VAL A 85 5.68 -3.59 -3.06
C VAL A 85 5.41 -4.84 -3.89
N LYS A 86 4.17 -5.05 -4.37
CA LYS A 86 3.82 -6.17 -5.25
C LYS A 86 4.67 -6.19 -6.52
N GLU A 87 4.82 -5.04 -7.18
CA GLU A 87 5.67 -4.89 -8.37
C GLU A 87 7.12 -5.25 -8.07
N ARG A 88 7.63 -4.90 -6.88
CA ARG A 88 9.00 -5.24 -6.50
C ARG A 88 9.19 -6.74 -6.28
N VAL A 89 8.26 -7.40 -5.60
CA VAL A 89 8.27 -8.86 -5.44
C VAL A 89 8.14 -9.55 -6.80
N LEU A 90 7.31 -9.03 -7.70
CA LEU A 90 7.17 -9.55 -9.05
C LEU A 90 8.48 -9.48 -9.86
N ARG A 91 9.19 -8.34 -9.79
CA ARG A 91 10.49 -8.16 -10.47
C ARG A 91 11.62 -8.95 -9.84
N PHE A 92 11.56 -9.18 -8.52
CA PHE A 92 12.58 -9.88 -7.76
C PHE A 92 11.93 -10.99 -6.92
N PRO A 93 11.57 -12.14 -7.54
CA PRO A 93 10.80 -13.20 -6.86
C PRO A 93 11.48 -13.80 -5.62
N ASN A 94 12.81 -13.70 -5.53
CA ASN A 94 13.58 -14.18 -4.39
C ASN A 94 13.59 -13.21 -3.20
N THR A 95 13.05 -12.00 -3.35
CA THR A 95 12.99 -11.00 -2.29
C THR A 95 11.77 -11.24 -1.41
N PRO A 96 11.94 -11.49 -0.11
CA PRO A 96 10.82 -11.67 0.80
C PRO A 96 10.06 -10.35 0.97
N ILE A 97 8.75 -10.44 1.22
CA ILE A 97 7.86 -9.26 1.20
C ILE A 97 8.23 -8.19 2.24
N ASN A 98 8.75 -8.61 3.40
CA ASN A 98 9.23 -7.69 4.44
C ASN A 98 10.42 -6.83 3.94
N GLU A 99 11.31 -7.43 3.16
CA GLU A 99 12.46 -6.75 2.57
C GLU A 99 11.99 -5.82 1.45
N ALA A 100 11.07 -6.26 0.58
CA ALA A 100 10.45 -5.41 -0.42
C ALA A 100 9.77 -4.16 0.19
N ILE A 101 9.09 -4.32 1.32
CA ILE A 101 8.52 -3.21 2.12
C ILE A 101 9.62 -2.28 2.63
N ASN A 102 10.70 -2.80 3.22
CA ASN A 102 11.79 -1.99 3.76
C ASN A 102 12.46 -1.15 2.68
N PHE A 103 12.76 -1.75 1.52
CA PHE A 103 13.29 -1.00 0.38
C PHE A 103 12.35 0.10 -0.09
N HIS A 104 11.05 -0.17 -0.18
CA HIS A 104 10.09 0.84 -0.58
C HIS A 104 9.99 1.97 0.47
N ARG A 105 10.04 1.62 1.77
CA ARG A 105 10.06 2.57 2.88
C ARG A 105 11.28 3.50 2.83
N GLU A 106 12.46 2.98 2.55
CA GLU A 106 13.67 3.81 2.39
C GLU A 106 13.55 4.75 1.20
N PHE A 107 13.04 4.24 0.08
CA PHE A 107 12.79 5.03 -1.12
C PHE A 107 11.77 6.16 -0.87
N SER A 108 10.63 5.85 -0.24
CA SER A 108 9.59 6.85 0.10
C SER A 108 10.10 7.84 1.13
N HIS A 109 10.87 7.41 2.13
CA HIS A 109 11.48 8.31 3.11
C HIS A 109 12.46 9.28 2.44
N ALA A 110 13.34 8.79 1.57
CA ALA A 110 14.26 9.63 0.81
C ALA A 110 13.49 10.63 -0.07
N PHE A 111 12.44 10.18 -0.77
CA PHE A 111 11.60 11.05 -1.59
C PHE A 111 10.89 12.12 -0.76
N ASN A 112 10.35 11.74 0.40
CA ASN A 112 9.65 12.66 1.30
C ASN A 112 10.60 13.72 1.84
N THR A 113 11.77 13.32 2.33
CA THR A 113 12.78 14.22 2.95
C THR A 113 13.59 15.05 1.96
N THR A 114 13.59 14.71 0.67
CA THR A 114 14.34 15.47 -0.35
C THR A 114 13.39 16.14 -1.34
N THR A 115 12.74 15.35 -2.18
CA THR A 115 11.94 15.85 -3.30
C THR A 115 10.63 16.50 -2.86
N ARG A 116 9.88 15.92 -1.92
CA ARG A 116 8.66 16.58 -1.42
C ARG A 116 8.96 17.80 -0.58
N LEU A 117 9.96 17.74 0.32
CA LEU A 117 10.31 18.90 1.17
C LEU A 117 10.77 20.10 0.33
N ASN A 118 11.58 19.89 -0.72
CA ASN A 118 12.03 20.97 -1.57
C ASN A 118 12.15 20.55 -3.05
N PRO A 119 11.04 20.54 -3.80
CA PRO A 119 11.02 20.05 -5.17
C PRO A 119 11.91 20.88 -6.11
N LYS A 120 12.01 22.20 -5.86
CA LYS A 120 12.87 23.10 -6.64
C LYS A 120 14.36 22.79 -6.43
N LEU A 121 14.79 22.56 -5.20
CA LEU A 121 16.16 22.15 -4.90
C LEU A 121 16.47 20.75 -5.44
N SER A 122 15.53 19.81 -5.33
CA SER A 122 15.67 18.46 -5.90
C SER A 122 15.82 18.51 -7.43
N LEU A 123 15.02 19.32 -8.12
CA LEU A 123 15.12 19.53 -9.56
C LEU A 123 16.46 20.14 -9.95
N THR A 124 16.86 21.24 -9.33
CA THR A 124 18.14 21.91 -9.64
C THR A 124 19.34 21.01 -9.36
N THR A 125 19.30 20.22 -8.29
CA THR A 125 20.32 19.21 -7.98
C THR A 125 20.37 18.12 -9.04
N SER A 126 19.22 17.67 -9.53
CA SER A 126 19.12 16.69 -10.60
C SER A 126 19.67 17.23 -11.92
N MET A 127 19.31 18.46 -12.29
CA MET A 127 19.86 19.16 -13.47
C MET A 127 21.39 19.31 -13.37
N ARG A 128 21.90 19.69 -12.19
CA ARG A 128 23.34 19.77 -11.93
C ARG A 128 24.03 18.41 -12.12
N LYS A 129 23.45 17.32 -11.60
CA LYS A 129 23.98 15.95 -11.78
C LYS A 129 24.02 15.56 -13.26
N ILE A 130 22.97 15.87 -14.02
CA ILE A 130 22.91 15.60 -15.47
C ILE A 130 24.00 16.38 -16.21
N ALA A 131 24.17 17.67 -15.92
CA ALA A 131 25.20 18.50 -16.54
C ALA A 131 26.62 17.99 -16.24
N ARG A 132 26.89 17.61 -14.99
CA ARG A 132 28.16 17.01 -14.56
C ARG A 132 28.44 15.70 -15.28
N LYS A 133 27.50 14.75 -15.24
CA LYS A 133 27.62 13.45 -15.93
C LYS A 133 27.85 13.62 -17.44
N SER A 134 27.20 14.61 -18.05
CA SER A 134 27.39 14.94 -19.47
C SER A 134 28.77 15.51 -19.77
N PHE A 135 29.33 16.32 -18.86
CA PHE A 135 30.68 16.86 -18.97
C PHE A 135 31.75 15.77 -18.78
N ASP A 136 31.61 14.95 -17.74
CA ASP A 136 32.55 13.86 -17.46
C ASP A 136 32.62 12.88 -18.65
N LYS A 137 31.47 12.52 -19.24
CA LYS A 137 31.43 11.65 -20.43
C LYS A 137 32.18 12.21 -21.64
N ARG A 138 32.23 13.55 -21.80
CA ARG A 138 32.99 14.19 -22.89
C ARG A 138 34.49 14.23 -22.61
N ASN A 139 34.88 14.30 -21.34
CA ASN A 139 36.27 14.38 -20.92
C ASN A 139 36.91 13.00 -20.67
N SER A 140 36.11 11.96 -20.47
CA SER A 140 36.56 10.58 -20.29
C SER A 140 36.67 9.79 -21.60
N SER A 141 36.48 10.42 -22.76
CA SER A 141 36.89 9.85 -24.04
C SER A 141 38.42 9.95 -24.12
N PRO A 142 39.15 8.82 -24.06
CA PRO A 142 40.58 8.86 -24.32
C PRO A 142 40.78 9.14 -25.80
N ASP A 143 41.75 10.01 -26.10
CA ASP A 143 42.44 9.99 -27.38
C ASP A 143 42.85 8.53 -27.68
N SER A 144 42.23 7.94 -28.70
CA SER A 144 42.83 6.86 -29.46
C SER A 144 42.60 7.15 -30.94
N ASP A 145 43.59 7.86 -31.48
CA ASP A 145 44.17 7.78 -32.82
C ASP A 145 43.29 7.79 -34.08
N PHE A 146 43.62 8.79 -34.91
CA PHE A 146 43.96 8.65 -36.33
C PHE A 146 42.95 7.89 -37.23
N GLY A 147 42.00 8.63 -37.79
CA GLY A 147 41.32 8.19 -39.01
C GLY A 147 39.90 8.72 -39.18
N SER A 148 39.75 9.62 -40.15
CA SER A 148 38.51 9.90 -40.89
C SER A 148 37.37 10.68 -40.18
N SER A 149 37.27 11.96 -40.56
CA SER A 149 36.01 12.68 -40.86
C SER A 149 34.80 12.38 -39.97
N THR A 150 34.48 13.19 -38.97
CA THR A 150 33.73 14.45 -39.17
C THR A 150 33.85 15.28 -37.89
N LYS A 151 34.70 16.31 -37.94
CA LYS A 151 34.71 17.34 -36.90
C LYS A 151 33.41 18.12 -37.05
N LEU A 152 32.44 17.93 -36.14
CA LEU A 152 31.36 18.90 -35.99
C LEU A 152 32.01 20.23 -35.58
N SER A 153 32.21 21.09 -36.57
CA SER A 153 32.65 22.46 -36.38
C SER A 153 31.71 23.16 -35.41
N ARG A 154 32.32 23.84 -34.44
CA ARG A 154 31.63 24.75 -33.52
C ARG A 154 30.77 25.73 -34.33
N SER A 155 29.45 25.69 -34.17
CA SER A 155 28.58 26.78 -34.60
C SER A 155 28.84 27.98 -33.69
N ILE A 156 29.69 28.89 -34.16
CA ILE A 156 29.82 30.23 -33.61
C ILE A 156 28.53 30.97 -33.99
N SER A 157 27.51 30.86 -33.15
CA SER A 157 26.33 31.72 -33.23
C SER A 157 26.29 32.55 -31.95
N CYS A 158 26.90 33.74 -32.05
CA CYS A 158 26.64 34.98 -31.32
C CYS A 158 27.85 35.92 -31.53
N ASP A 159 27.93 36.60 -32.68
CA ASP A 159 28.56 37.93 -32.76
C ASP A 159 28.02 38.66 -34.01
N PRO A 160 27.46 39.87 -33.86
CA PRO A 160 28.25 40.98 -34.39
C PRO A 160 28.34 42.13 -33.38
N ARG A 161 29.59 42.42 -33.02
CA ARG A 161 30.11 43.67 -32.49
C ARG A 161 29.45 44.85 -33.19
N ILE A 162 28.50 45.50 -32.52
CA ILE A 162 28.26 46.92 -32.71
C ILE A 162 29.44 47.63 -32.03
N ARG A 163 30.45 48.00 -32.82
CA ARG A 163 31.44 48.99 -32.41
C ARG A 163 30.73 50.35 -32.45
N LEU A 164 30.48 50.92 -31.27
CA LEU A 164 30.24 52.36 -31.11
C LEU A 164 31.60 53.10 -31.21
N ASN A 165 31.54 54.30 -31.79
CA ASN A 165 32.54 55.37 -31.98
C ASN A 165 33.31 55.29 -33.32
N ASP A 166 33.36 56.32 -34.18
CA ASP A 166 33.07 57.76 -34.06
C ASP A 166 32.08 58.29 -35.11
#